data_AF-A0A284S112-F1
#
_entry.id   AF-A0A284S112-F1
#
_cell.length_a   1.000
_cell.length_b   1.000
_cell.length_c   1.000
_cell.angle_alpha   90.00
_cell.angle_beta   90.00
_cell.angle_gamma   90.00
#
_symmetry.space_group_name_H-M   'P 1'
#
loop_
_entity.id
_entity.type
_entity.pdbx_description
1 polymer ?
#
loop_
_entity_poly.entity_id
_entity_poly.type
_entity_poly.pdbx_seq_one_letter_code
_entity_poly.pdbx_strand_id
1 'polypeptide(L)'
;MSTTRSKFIVVTKDNQNVVFLRKDVSEYEALIASIKDSFPDMHQQTIVIQTHELPICAGRYVDIPSGVWSAVITDIDNVRVMASEQLVRIIDDDY
;
A
#
# COMPACT_ATOMS: atom_id res chain seq x y z
N MET A 1 -3.26 -7.80 25.32
CA MET A 1 -4.04 -6.53 25.37
C MET A 1 -4.69 -6.37 24.01
N SER A 2 -6.02 -6.40 23.93
CA SER A 2 -6.72 -6.15 22.66
C SER A 2 -6.70 -4.66 22.42
N THR A 3 -5.72 -4.18 21.67
CA THR A 3 -5.72 -2.81 21.17
C THR A 3 -6.81 -2.73 20.12
N THR A 4 -7.92 -2.05 20.42
CA THR A 4 -8.95 -1.76 19.43
C THR A 4 -8.28 -1.08 18.24
N ARG A 5 -8.29 -1.75 17.09
CA ARG A 5 -7.71 -1.21 15.86
C ARG A 5 -8.46 0.05 15.46
N SER A 6 -7.74 1.02 14.91
CA SER A 6 -8.33 2.29 14.48
C SER A 6 -9.40 2.02 13.43
N LYS A 7 -10.42 2.88 13.31
CA LYS A 7 -11.33 2.84 12.14
C LYS A 7 -10.67 3.34 10.85
N PHE A 8 -9.45 3.84 10.96
CA PHE A 8 -8.67 4.41 9.90
C PHE A 8 -7.42 3.58 9.61
N ILE A 9 -6.88 3.75 8.41
CA ILE A 9 -5.56 3.30 8.02
C ILE A 9 -4.74 4.50 7.57
N VAL A 10 -3.49 4.57 8.03
CA VAL A 10 -2.55 5.61 7.63
C VAL A 10 -1.72 5.07 6.47
N VAL A 11 -1.68 5.86 5.40
CA VAL A 11 -0.93 5.57 4.19
C VAL A 11 0.20 6.59 4.08
N THR A 12 1.43 6.09 4.17
CA THR A 12 2.65 6.91 4.11
C THR A 12 3.31 6.76 2.76
N LYS A 13 3.56 7.88 2.07
CA LYS A 13 4.43 7.95 0.89
C LYS A 13 5.49 9.01 1.16
N ASP A 14 6.76 8.62 1.13
CA ASP A 14 7.89 9.51 1.46
C ASP A 14 7.67 10.19 2.83
N ASN A 15 7.49 11.51 2.85
CA ASN A 15 7.22 12.30 4.06
C ASN A 15 5.74 12.74 4.18
N GLN A 16 4.85 12.20 3.35
CA GLN A 16 3.43 12.54 3.31
C GLN A 16 2.57 11.40 3.84
N ASN A 17 1.62 11.76 4.71
CA ASN A 17 0.67 10.84 5.30
C ASN A 17 -0.74 11.21 4.86
N VAL A 18 -1.49 10.22 4.40
CA VAL A 18 -2.92 10.33 4.11
C VAL A 18 -3.66 9.30 4.94
N VAL A 19 -4.87 9.63 5.38
CA VAL A 19 -5.67 8.79 6.26
C VAL A 19 -6.93 8.39 5.53
N PHE A 20 -7.18 7.08 5.42
CA PHE A 20 -8.41 6.54 4.84
C PHE A 20 -9.26 5.85 5.91
N LEU A 21 -10.58 5.88 5.73
CA LEU A 21 -11.47 5.02 6.49
C LEU A 21 -11.29 3.58 6.01
N ARG A 22 -11.05 2.62 6.92
CA ARG A 22 -10.84 1.21 6.55
C ARG A 22 -11.96 0.64 5.68
N LYS A 23 -13.21 1.03 5.98
CA LYS A 23 -14.38 0.57 5.22
C LYS A 23 -14.38 1.03 3.76
N ASP A 24 -13.71 2.14 3.45
CA ASP A 24 -13.66 2.70 2.09
C ASP A 24 -12.50 2.09 1.27
N VAL A 25 -11.56 1.43 1.95
CA VAL A 25 -10.40 0.76 1.35
C VAL A 25 -10.33 -0.72 1.75
N SER A 26 -11.47 -1.35 2.04
CA SER A 26 -11.52 -2.77 2.45
C SER A 26 -11.08 -3.72 1.33
N GLU A 27 -11.25 -3.28 0.09
CA GLU A 27 -10.76 -3.95 -1.11
C GLU A 27 -9.43 -3.33 -1.57
N TYR A 28 -8.52 -4.17 -2.06
CA TYR A 28 -7.19 -3.70 -2.47
C TYR A 28 -7.27 -2.70 -3.61
N GLU A 29 -8.14 -2.92 -4.60
CA GLU A 29 -8.33 -1.99 -5.72
C GLU A 29 -8.88 -0.64 -5.27
N ALA A 30 -9.74 -0.61 -4.24
CA ALA A 30 -10.25 0.63 -3.66
C ALA A 30 -9.14 1.40 -2.93
N LEU A 31 -8.23 0.70 -2.25
CA LEU A 31 -7.02 1.29 -1.69
C LEU A 31 -6.15 1.91 -2.79
N ILE A 32 -5.87 1.17 -3.86
CA ILE A 32 -5.05 1.65 -4.98
C ILE A 32 -5.66 2.90 -5.63
N ALA A 33 -6.97 2.90 -5.87
CA ALA A 33 -7.67 4.07 -6.40
C ALA A 33 -7.54 5.28 -5.45
N SER A 34 -7.78 5.09 -4.16
CA SER A 34 -7.66 6.15 -3.14
C SER A 34 -6.24 6.71 -3.03
N ILE A 35 -5.23 5.86 -3.18
CA ILE A 35 -3.82 6.25 -3.21
C ILE A 35 -3.54 7.13 -4.44
N LYS A 36 -3.99 6.73 -5.63
CA LYS A 36 -3.78 7.51 -6.86
C LYS A 36 -4.44 8.88 -6.76
N ASP A 37 -5.68 8.95 -6.26
CA ASP A 37 -6.38 10.21 -6.05
C ASP A 37 -5.67 11.15 -5.06
N SER A 38 -4.99 10.57 -4.06
CA SER A 38 -4.27 11.34 -3.04
C SER A 38 -2.84 11.70 -3.43
N PHE A 39 -2.21 10.89 -4.29
CA PHE A 39 -0.84 11.04 -4.77
C PHE A 39 -0.83 11.01 -6.30
N PRO A 40 -1.09 12.16 -6.97
CA PRO A 40 -1.24 12.21 -8.43
C PRO A 40 -0.01 11.71 -9.21
N ASP A 41 1.18 11.79 -8.62
CA ASP A 41 2.43 11.28 -9.19
C ASP A 41 2.44 9.74 -9.35
N MET A 42 1.55 9.03 -8.66
CA MET A 42 1.44 7.57 -8.71
C MET A 42 0.50 7.04 -9.79
N HIS A 43 -0.16 7.90 -10.57
CA HIS A 43 -1.16 7.45 -11.55
C HIS A 43 -0.61 6.44 -12.58
N GLN A 44 0.63 6.66 -13.02
CA GLN A 44 1.34 5.87 -14.03
C GLN A 44 2.30 4.83 -13.44
N GLN A 45 2.42 4.76 -12.11
CA GLN A 45 3.39 3.91 -11.44
C GLN A 45 2.76 2.60 -11.00
N THR A 46 3.59 1.55 -10.87
CA THR A 46 3.17 0.35 -10.15
C THR A 46 3.26 0.65 -8.66
N ILE A 47 2.16 0.45 -7.95
CA ILE A 47 2.03 0.75 -6.54
C ILE A 47 2.30 -0.51 -5.74
N VAL A 48 3.29 -0.45 -4.84
CA VAL A 48 3.60 -1.51 -3.89
C VAL A 48 3.20 -1.05 -2.50
N ILE A 49 2.38 -1.85 -1.83
CA ILE A 49 1.91 -1.58 -0.46
C ILE A 49 2.70 -2.45 0.50
N GLN A 50 3.28 -1.84 1.54
CA GLN A 50 4.11 -2.52 2.51
C GLN A 50 3.64 -2.24 3.94
N THR A 51 3.89 -3.18 4.85
CA THR A 51 3.75 -2.96 6.30
C THR A 51 4.92 -3.58 7.06
N HIS A 52 5.18 -3.07 8.26
CA HIS A 52 6.11 -3.68 9.21
C HIS A 52 5.42 -4.17 10.50
N GLU A 53 4.09 -4.04 10.58
CA GLU A 53 3.36 -4.18 11.84
C GLU A 53 2.99 -5.63 12.18
N LEU A 54 3.06 -6.53 11.20
CA LEU A 54 2.75 -7.93 11.42
C LEU A 54 3.94 -8.66 12.05
N PRO A 55 3.71 -9.68 12.90
CA PRO A 55 4.80 -10.46 13.50
C PRO A 55 5.76 -11.06 12.46
N ILE A 56 5.23 -11.49 11.30
CA ILE A 56 6.01 -12.05 10.19
C ILE A 56 6.99 -11.04 9.59
N CYS A 57 6.73 -9.74 9.74
CA CYS A 57 7.58 -8.68 9.21
C CYS A 57 8.92 -8.59 9.94
N ALA A 58 9.01 -9.06 11.19
CA ALA A 58 10.22 -8.97 12.03
C ALA A 58 10.86 -7.55 12.03
N GLY A 59 10.02 -6.51 12.04
CA GLY A 59 10.44 -5.10 12.02
C GLY A 59 10.87 -4.55 10.65
N ARG A 60 10.75 -5.33 9.57
CA ARG A 60 11.05 -4.91 8.20
C ARG A 60 9.78 -4.56 7.45
N TYR A 61 9.88 -3.67 6.47
CA TYR A 61 8.79 -3.47 5.52
C TYR A 61 8.69 -4.69 4.59
N VAL A 62 7.51 -5.30 4.55
CA VAL A 62 7.18 -6.46 3.72
C VAL A 62 5.96 -6.10 2.86
N ASP A 63 6.02 -6.49 1.59
CA ASP A 63 4.94 -6.30 0.64
C ASP A 63 3.67 -7.03 1.08
N ILE A 64 2.53 -6.39 0.90
CA ILE A 64 1.21 -6.98 1.12
C ILE A 64 0.63 -7.35 -0.24
N PRO A 65 0.57 -8.64 -0.61
CA PRO A 65 -0.11 -9.07 -1.82
C PRO A 65 -1.60 -8.71 -1.79
N SER A 66 -2.16 -8.36 -2.95
CA SER A 66 -3.59 -8.03 -3.08
C SER A 66 -4.51 -9.12 -2.53
N GLY A 67 -4.17 -10.38 -2.75
CA GLY A 67 -4.96 -11.54 -2.31
C GLY A 67 -5.04 -11.74 -0.79
N VAL A 68 -4.22 -11.06 0.01
CA VAL A 68 -4.26 -11.15 1.48
C VAL A 68 -4.71 -9.85 2.15
N TRP A 69 -5.00 -8.80 1.37
CA TRP A 69 -5.33 -7.47 1.89
C TRP A 69 -6.49 -7.48 2.86
N SER A 70 -7.60 -8.14 2.53
CA SER A 70 -8.82 -8.15 3.36
C SER A 70 -8.60 -8.79 4.73
N ALA A 71 -7.66 -9.73 4.85
CA ALA A 71 -7.25 -10.30 6.12
C ALA A 71 -6.25 -9.39 6.86
N VAL A 72 -5.30 -8.80 6.14
CA VAL A 72 -4.24 -7.98 6.73
C VAL A 72 -4.76 -6.63 7.22
N ILE A 73 -5.72 -6.02 6.52
CA ILE A 73 -6.27 -4.70 6.86
C ILE A 73 -6.93 -4.69 8.24
N THR A 74 -7.36 -5.82 8.80
CA THR A 74 -7.89 -5.81 10.18
C THR A 74 -6.78 -5.74 11.22
N ASP A 75 -5.54 -6.06 10.85
CA ASP A 75 -4.44 -6.31 11.77
C ASP A 75 -3.34 -5.24 11.74
N ILE A 76 -3.42 -4.27 10.84
CA ILE A 76 -2.42 -3.20 10.67
C ILE A 76 -3.09 -1.82 10.73
N ASP A 77 -2.49 -0.82 11.32
CA ASP A 77 -2.93 0.59 11.31
C ASP A 77 -2.15 1.46 10.30
N ASN A 78 -0.97 1.00 9.85
CA ASN A 78 -0.11 1.77 8.97
C ASN A 78 0.40 0.94 7.78
N VAL A 79 0.38 1.55 6.60
CA VAL A 79 1.04 1.06 5.40
C VAL A 79 1.96 2.12 4.82
N ARG A 80 3.04 1.66 4.20
CA ARG A 80 3.90 2.46 3.34
C ARG A 80 3.59 2.15 1.88
N VAL A 81 3.58 3.18 1.06
CA VAL A 81 3.43 3.07 -0.38
C VAL A 81 4.77 3.33 -1.04
N MET A 82 5.12 2.46 -1.98
CA MET A 82 6.29 2.58 -2.82
C MET A 82 5.88 2.65 -4.28
N ALA A 83 6.49 3.59 -4.99
CA ALA A 83 6.54 3.59 -6.43
C ALA A 83 7.50 2.49 -6.88
N SER A 84 7.01 1.52 -7.64
CA SER A 84 7.87 0.63 -8.42
C SER A 84 7.88 1.18 -9.85
N GLU A 85 9.07 1.57 -10.32
CA GLU A 85 9.28 1.78 -11.74
C GLU A 85 9.03 0.43 -12.42
N GLN A 86 7.99 0.35 -13.26
CA GLN A 86 8.01 -0.71 -14.25
C GLN A 86 9.25 -0.44 -15.10
N LEU A 87 10.23 -1.34 -15.02
CA LEU A 87 11.11 -1.60 -16.15
C LEU A 87 10.19 -1.97 -17.31
N VAL A 88 9.66 -0.97 -18.03
CA VAL A 88 9.38 -1.13 -19.44
C VAL A 88 10.74 -1.48 -19.99
N ARG A 89 11.01 -2.78 -20.15
CA ARG A 89 12.08 -3.23 -21.03
C ARG A 89 11.75 -2.61 -22.36
N ILE A 90 12.37 -1.49 -22.66
CA ILE A 90 12.64 -1.06 -24.00
C ILE A 90 13.52 -2.20 -24.52
N ILE A 91 12.87 -3.23 -25.07
CA ILE A 91 13.51 -4.07 -26.06
C ILE A 91 13.54 -3.15 -27.28
N ASP A 92 14.55 -2.28 -27.32
CA ASP A 92 15.09 -1.81 -28.59
C ASP A 92 15.72 -3.05 -29.21
N ASP A 93 14.88 -3.91 -29.81
CA ASP A 93 15.33 -4.78 -30.89
C ASP A 93 15.50 -3.84 -32.09
N ASP A 94 16.62 -3.10 -32.05
CA ASP A 94 17.21 -2.45 -33.21
C ASP A 94 17.57 -3.55 -34.23
N TYR A 95 16.84 -3.51 -35.35
CA TYR A 95 17.22 -3.87 -36.74
C TYR A 95 18.10 -5.11 -37.01
#